data_AF-E9JGL8-F1
#
_entry.id   AF-E9JGL8-F1
#
_cell.length_a   1.000
_cell.length_b   1.000
_cell.length_c   1.000
_cell.angle_alpha   90.00
_cell.angle_beta   90.00
_cell.angle_gamma   90.00
#
_symmetry.space_group_name_H-M   'P 1'
#
loop_
_entity.id
_entity.type
_entity.pdbx_description
1 polymer ?
#
loop_
_entity_poly.entity_id
_entity_poly.type
_entity_poly.pdbx_seq_one_letter_code
_entity_poly.pdbx_strand_id
1 'polypeptide(L)'
;GPKLNDDTIGLAYLGGMCDPKQSVGIIENHSKEHLLVAATMAHEMGHNLGMNHDANQCNCGANGCLMSAMLTEHTSYQFSDCSMKEYQSYLTKHNPQCILNKPLRTDTVSTPVSGNELLQNSANPCSDPATCQAREGADCASGPCCRDCKFLEEGTICNMARGDDMDDYCNGKTCDCPRNPHKWPAPAKGSMLM
;
A
#
# COMPACT_ATOMS: atom_id res chain seq x y z
N GLY A 1 21.72 14.61 -6.24
CA GLY A 1 20.90 14.69 -7.46
C GLY A 1 20.66 16.14 -7.81
N PRO A 2 19.79 16.44 -8.78
CA PRO A 2 19.27 17.80 -8.93
C PRO A 2 18.56 18.22 -7.64
N LYS A 3 18.72 19.50 -7.27
CA LYS A 3 18.04 20.10 -6.12
C LYS A 3 16.74 20.76 -6.58
N LEU A 4 15.71 20.66 -5.75
CA LEU A 4 14.49 21.46 -5.92
C LEU A 4 14.75 22.90 -5.43
N ASN A 5 13.85 23.82 -5.81
CA ASN A 5 13.95 25.22 -5.43
C ASN A 5 13.34 25.47 -4.04
N ASP A 6 13.65 26.63 -3.45
CA ASP A 6 12.94 27.20 -2.30
C ASP A 6 12.81 26.26 -1.08
N ASP A 7 13.91 25.62 -0.69
CA ASP A 7 14.03 24.66 0.43
C ASP A 7 13.06 23.46 0.38
N THR A 8 12.36 23.27 -0.74
CA THR A 8 11.45 22.16 -0.95
C THR A 8 12.25 20.88 -1.13
N ILE A 9 11.87 19.80 -0.44
CA ILE A 9 12.54 18.50 -0.53
C ILE A 9 11.63 17.40 -1.08
N GLY A 10 10.35 17.71 -1.29
CA GLY A 10 9.35 16.84 -1.87
C GLY A 10 8.15 17.63 -2.39
N LEU A 11 7.43 17.07 -3.36
CA LEU A 11 6.17 17.64 -3.86
C LEU A 11 5.26 16.55 -4.42
N ALA A 12 3.99 16.57 -4.05
CA ALA A 12 2.95 15.70 -4.57
C ALA A 12 1.62 16.44 -4.78
N TYR A 13 0.72 15.84 -5.56
CA TYR A 13 -0.65 16.31 -5.67
C TYR A 13 -1.46 15.90 -4.43
N LEU A 14 -2.27 16.81 -3.91
CA LEU A 14 -3.21 16.51 -2.84
C LEU A 14 -4.36 15.65 -3.38
N GLY A 15 -4.58 14.46 -2.81
CA GLY A 15 -5.65 13.54 -3.19
C GLY A 15 -5.49 12.94 -4.59
N GLY A 16 -4.26 12.87 -5.10
CA GLY A 16 -3.97 12.36 -6.45
C GLY A 16 -3.98 10.83 -6.57
N MET A 17 -4.07 10.07 -5.48
CA MET A 17 -3.94 8.61 -5.51
C MET A 17 -4.97 7.96 -6.46
N CYS A 18 -4.46 7.10 -7.36
CA CYS A 18 -5.19 6.45 -8.46
C CYS A 18 -5.55 7.32 -9.67
N ASP A 19 -5.30 8.64 -9.63
CA ASP A 19 -5.47 9.49 -10.81
C ASP A 19 -4.31 9.26 -11.80
N PRO A 20 -4.58 8.99 -13.10
CA PRO A 20 -3.53 8.69 -14.07
C PRO A 20 -2.51 9.81 -14.31
N LYS A 21 -2.81 11.05 -13.94
CA LYS A 21 -1.95 12.23 -14.12
C LYS A 21 -1.42 12.78 -12.80
N GLN A 22 -2.10 12.51 -11.69
CA GLN A 22 -1.82 13.12 -10.38
C GLN A 22 -1.32 12.14 -9.33
N SER A 23 -1.40 10.82 -9.54
CA SER A 23 -0.91 9.79 -8.60
C SER A 23 0.62 9.68 -8.61
N VAL A 24 1.31 10.80 -8.39
CA VAL A 24 2.76 10.96 -8.50
C VAL A 24 3.29 11.88 -7.38
N GLY A 25 4.56 11.71 -7.06
CA GLY A 25 5.30 12.61 -6.18
C GLY A 25 6.77 12.66 -6.59
N ILE A 26 7.42 13.79 -6.35
CA ILE A 26 8.87 13.96 -6.52
C ILE A 26 9.53 14.10 -5.16
N ILE A 27 10.64 13.41 -4.95
CA ILE A 27 11.38 13.41 -3.69
C ILE A 27 12.84 13.73 -4.00
N GLU A 28 13.40 14.75 -3.35
CA GLU A 28 14.84 15.01 -3.38
C GLU A 28 15.56 13.98 -2.49
N ASN A 29 16.65 13.39 -3.01
CA ASN A 29 17.56 12.60 -2.18
C ASN A 29 18.47 13.54 -1.36
N HIS A 30 17.87 14.22 -0.38
CA HIS A 30 18.45 15.36 0.33
C HIS A 30 19.39 14.98 1.50
N SER A 31 19.34 13.73 1.97
CA SER A 31 20.13 13.26 3.11
C SER A 31 20.82 11.92 2.84
N LYS A 32 21.96 11.69 3.50
CA LYS A 32 22.62 10.37 3.56
C LYS A 32 21.88 9.40 4.50
N GLU A 33 21.09 9.93 5.42
CA GLU A 33 20.26 9.14 6.31
C GLU A 33 19.00 8.71 5.55
N HIS A 34 18.93 7.43 5.17
CA HIS A 34 17.83 6.90 4.36
C HIS A 34 16.46 7.05 5.01
N LEU A 35 16.40 7.09 6.35
CA LEU A 35 15.14 7.27 7.07
C LEU A 35 14.53 8.67 6.87
N LEU A 36 15.35 9.71 6.72
CA LEU A 36 14.85 11.07 6.44
C LEU A 36 14.28 11.18 5.02
N VAL A 37 14.94 10.53 4.05
CA VAL A 37 14.43 10.46 2.67
C VAL A 37 13.15 9.61 2.61
N ALA A 38 13.09 8.50 3.35
CA ALA A 38 11.89 7.67 3.47
C ALA A 38 10.73 8.43 4.14
N ALA A 39 11.01 9.25 5.17
CA ALA A 39 10.01 10.11 5.79
C ALA A 39 9.44 11.13 4.80
N THR A 40 10.30 11.72 3.97
CA THR A 40 9.87 12.64 2.90
C THR A 40 9.00 11.91 1.87
N MET A 41 9.37 10.70 1.46
CA MET A 41 8.56 9.89 0.56
C MET A 41 7.19 9.55 1.17
N ALA A 42 7.15 9.20 2.44
CA ALA A 42 5.90 8.91 3.15
C ALA A 42 5.02 10.17 3.31
N HIS A 43 5.63 11.34 3.54
CA HIS A 43 4.96 12.63 3.55
C HIS A 43 4.26 12.94 2.23
N GLU A 44 4.97 12.83 1.10
CA GLU A 44 4.40 13.07 -0.23
C GLU A 44 3.33 12.03 -0.61
N MET A 45 3.46 10.79 -0.14
CA MET A 45 2.41 9.79 -0.28
C MET A 45 1.17 10.13 0.58
N GLY A 46 1.37 10.74 1.75
CA GLY A 46 0.31 11.30 2.58
C GLY A 46 -0.52 12.35 1.85
N HIS A 47 0.13 13.30 1.15
CA HIS A 47 -0.55 14.26 0.27
C HIS A 47 -1.39 13.56 -0.80
N ASN A 48 -0.82 12.58 -1.51
CA ASN A 48 -1.56 11.80 -2.50
C ASN A 48 -2.79 11.08 -1.90
N LEU A 49 -2.72 10.71 -0.62
CA LEU A 49 -3.81 10.11 0.15
C LEU A 49 -4.71 11.12 0.87
N GLY A 50 -4.62 12.41 0.50
CA GLY A 50 -5.53 13.46 0.92
C GLY A 50 -5.24 14.08 2.29
N MET A 51 -4.05 13.86 2.84
CA MET A 51 -3.61 14.48 4.10
C MET A 51 -2.96 15.83 3.81
N ASN A 52 -3.31 16.88 4.56
CA ASN A 52 -2.64 18.17 4.51
C ASN A 52 -1.50 18.23 5.55
N HIS A 53 -0.76 19.34 5.54
CA HIS A 53 0.19 19.61 6.61
C HIS A 53 -0.49 19.72 7.98
N ASP A 54 0.20 19.24 9.01
CA ASP A 54 -0.23 19.37 10.39
C ASP A 54 -0.27 20.83 10.86
N ALA A 55 -1.38 21.21 11.49
CA ALA A 55 -1.55 22.48 12.17
C ALA A 55 -1.27 22.35 13.69
N ASN A 56 -1.25 23.48 14.40
CA ASN A 56 -0.88 23.55 15.83
C ASN A 56 -1.70 22.64 16.79
N GLN A 57 -2.86 22.13 16.37
CA GLN A 57 -3.72 21.27 17.20
C GLN A 57 -3.53 19.77 16.92
N CYS A 58 -2.69 19.41 15.95
CA CYS A 58 -2.46 18.03 15.54
C CYS A 58 -1.37 17.39 16.41
N ASN A 59 -1.57 16.12 16.78
CA ASN A 59 -0.71 15.43 17.73
C ASN A 59 -0.42 13.98 17.29
N CYS A 60 0.84 13.59 17.43
CA CYS A 60 1.32 12.21 17.23
C CYS A 60 2.14 11.69 18.43
N GLY A 61 2.13 12.40 19.56
CA GLY A 61 2.92 12.06 20.75
C GLY A 61 4.42 12.36 20.62
N ALA A 62 4.80 13.21 19.66
CA ALA A 62 6.18 13.60 19.38
C ALA A 62 6.26 15.09 19.03
N ASN A 63 7.48 15.63 18.96
CA ASN A 63 7.75 17.05 18.68
C ASN A 63 7.46 17.47 17.23
N GLY A 64 7.46 16.51 16.30
CA GLY A 64 7.12 16.70 14.90
C GLY A 64 6.52 15.43 14.34
N CYS A 65 5.38 15.56 13.67
CA CYS A 65 4.67 14.45 13.04
C CYS A 65 5.05 14.35 11.56
N LEU A 66 4.77 13.20 10.94
CA LEU A 66 5.20 12.92 9.58
C LEU A 66 4.67 13.94 8.56
N MET A 67 3.47 14.51 8.77
CA MET A 67 2.87 15.55 7.93
C MET A 67 3.19 16.99 8.38
N SER A 68 4.19 17.19 9.24
CA SER A 68 4.66 18.55 9.56
C SER A 68 5.17 19.25 8.29
N ALA A 69 4.87 20.53 8.13
CA ALA A 69 5.28 21.31 6.94
C ALA A 69 6.81 21.47 6.79
N MET A 70 7.58 21.21 7.85
CA MET A 70 9.03 21.26 7.84
C MET A 70 9.59 19.96 8.41
N LEU A 71 10.54 19.37 7.69
CA LEU A 71 11.29 18.23 8.17
C LEU A 71 12.34 18.71 9.19
N THR A 72 12.39 18.04 10.34
CA THR A 72 13.40 18.27 11.39
C THR A 72 14.14 16.97 11.70
N GLU A 73 15.33 17.06 12.31
CA GLU A 73 16.09 15.88 12.77
C GLU A 73 15.33 15.03 13.80
N HIS A 74 14.29 15.59 14.45
CA HIS A 74 13.46 14.92 15.46
C HIS A 74 12.07 14.54 14.93
N THR A 75 11.90 14.47 13.61
CA THR A 75 10.62 14.10 13.00
C THR A 75 10.28 12.66 13.36
N SER A 76 9.07 12.46 13.87
CA SER A 76 8.50 11.15 14.13
C SER A 76 8.03 10.51 12.83
N TYR A 77 8.12 9.18 12.75
CA TYR A 77 7.55 8.40 11.66
C TYR A 77 6.03 8.16 11.82
N GLN A 78 5.41 8.78 12.83
CA GLN A 78 3.99 8.66 13.13
C GLN A 78 3.20 9.76 12.41
N PHE A 79 2.08 9.38 11.81
CA PHE A 79 1.03 10.31 11.39
C PHE A 79 0.34 10.91 12.62
N SER A 80 -0.13 12.16 12.49
CA SER A 80 -0.94 12.81 13.53
C SER A 80 -2.39 12.31 13.51
N ASP A 81 -3.11 12.58 14.59
CA ASP A 81 -4.56 12.42 14.65
C ASP A 81 -5.31 13.18 13.54
N CYS A 82 -4.85 14.38 13.16
CA CYS A 82 -5.39 15.14 12.02
C CYS A 82 -5.21 14.39 10.71
N SER A 83 -3.99 13.94 10.41
CA SER A 83 -3.68 13.22 9.16
C SER A 83 -4.52 11.95 9.03
N MET A 84 -4.69 11.20 10.13
CA MET A 84 -5.55 10.00 10.16
C MET A 84 -7.02 10.31 9.87
N LYS A 85 -7.54 11.43 10.38
CA LYS A 85 -8.90 11.90 10.10
C LYS A 85 -9.08 12.33 8.65
N GLU A 86 -8.11 13.04 8.08
CA GLU A 86 -8.15 13.48 6.69
C GLU A 86 -8.07 12.30 5.72
N TYR A 87 -7.19 11.34 6.00
CA TYR A 87 -7.10 10.09 5.26
C TYR A 87 -8.41 9.30 5.26
N GLN A 88 -9.05 9.13 6.42
CA GLN A 88 -10.36 8.47 6.50
C GLN A 88 -11.44 9.22 5.70
N SER A 89 -11.45 10.55 5.77
CA SER A 89 -12.34 11.40 4.96
C SER A 89 -12.06 11.21 3.47
N TYR A 90 -10.79 11.19 3.04
CA TYR A 90 -10.40 10.98 1.65
C TYR A 90 -10.89 9.63 1.12
N LEU A 91 -10.60 8.54 1.84
CA LEU A 91 -11.06 7.20 1.46
C LEU A 91 -12.59 7.13 1.34
N THR A 92 -13.31 7.73 2.27
CA THR A 92 -14.78 7.71 2.29
C THR A 92 -15.37 8.51 1.13
N LYS A 93 -14.79 9.67 0.82
CA LYS A 93 -15.32 10.59 -0.21
C LYS A 93 -14.93 10.19 -1.63
N HIS A 94 -13.68 9.74 -1.83
CA HIS A 94 -13.11 9.51 -3.16
C HIS A 94 -13.09 8.03 -3.56
N ASN A 95 -13.11 7.11 -2.58
CA ASN A 95 -13.14 5.67 -2.82
C ASN A 95 -12.11 5.21 -3.88
N PRO A 96 -10.80 5.45 -3.68
CA PRO A 96 -9.76 5.14 -4.66
C PRO A 96 -9.63 3.62 -4.87
N GLN A 97 -10.12 3.11 -6.01
CA GLN A 97 -10.24 1.67 -6.25
C GLN A 97 -8.90 0.95 -6.42
N CYS A 98 -7.87 1.64 -6.92
CA CYS A 98 -6.60 1.00 -7.29
C CYS A 98 -5.80 0.49 -6.08
N ILE A 99 -6.08 0.99 -4.87
CA ILE A 99 -5.38 0.62 -3.63
C ILE A 99 -6.11 -0.45 -2.81
N LEU A 100 -7.22 -1.00 -3.31
CA LEU A 100 -7.98 -2.04 -2.61
C LEU A 100 -7.43 -3.45 -2.85
N ASN A 101 -6.75 -3.66 -3.97
CA ASN A 101 -6.19 -4.95 -4.32
C ASN A 101 -4.83 -5.12 -3.65
N LYS A 102 -4.66 -6.22 -2.91
CA LYS A 102 -3.34 -6.63 -2.43
C LYS A 102 -2.49 -7.09 -3.62
N PRO A 103 -1.26 -6.57 -3.81
CA PRO A 103 -0.40 -7.03 -4.90
C PRO A 103 -0.04 -8.51 -4.72
N LEU A 104 0.16 -9.23 -5.83
CA LEU A 104 0.66 -10.60 -5.77
C LEU A 104 2.13 -10.60 -5.34
N ARG A 105 2.58 -11.70 -4.75
CA ARG A 105 4.00 -11.86 -4.39
C ARG A 105 4.92 -11.71 -5.59
N THR A 106 4.48 -12.15 -6.76
CA THR A 106 5.20 -12.05 -8.03
C THR A 106 5.29 -10.63 -8.59
N ASP A 107 4.41 -9.73 -8.17
CA ASP A 107 4.39 -8.34 -8.64
C ASP A 107 5.37 -7.45 -7.87
N THR A 108 5.85 -7.92 -6.72
CA THR A 108 6.78 -7.17 -5.87
C THR A 108 8.22 -7.47 -6.26
N VAL A 109 8.92 -6.46 -6.78
CA VAL A 109 10.34 -6.58 -7.20
C VAL A 109 11.33 -6.38 -6.05
N SER A 110 10.87 -5.85 -4.91
CA SER A 110 11.71 -5.64 -3.73
C SER A 110 12.11 -6.96 -3.07
N THR A 111 13.29 -6.97 -2.45
CA THR A 111 13.74 -8.13 -1.66
C THR A 111 12.72 -8.44 -0.56
N PRO A 112 12.24 -9.69 -0.45
CA PRO A 112 11.33 -10.09 0.61
C PRO A 112 11.92 -9.76 1.99
N VAL A 113 11.14 -9.09 2.85
CA VAL A 113 11.53 -8.77 4.22
C VAL A 113 10.62 -9.54 5.16
N SER A 114 11.22 -10.31 6.07
CA SER A 114 10.51 -10.99 7.15
C SER A 114 9.77 -9.98 8.03
N GLY A 115 8.51 -10.28 8.39
CA GLY A 115 7.72 -9.43 9.28
C GLY A 115 7.10 -8.16 8.68
N ASN A 116 7.20 -7.94 7.37
CA ASN A 116 6.40 -6.89 6.72
C ASN A 116 4.99 -7.40 6.37
N GLU A 117 3.96 -6.59 6.68
CA GLU A 117 2.54 -6.95 6.45
C GLU A 117 2.20 -7.23 4.98
N LEU A 118 3.05 -6.76 4.06
CA LEU A 118 2.93 -7.01 2.62
C LEU A 118 3.00 -8.51 2.31
N LEU A 119 3.85 -9.25 3.00
CA LEU A 119 4.07 -10.67 2.74
C LEU A 119 3.44 -11.58 3.78
N GLN A 120 3.12 -11.10 4.99
CA GLN A 120 2.67 -11.95 6.09
C GLN A 120 1.75 -11.19 7.04
N ASN A 121 0.60 -11.78 7.38
CA ASN A 121 -0.11 -11.38 8.59
C ASN A 121 0.78 -11.74 9.79
N SER A 122 1.19 -10.75 10.57
CA SER A 122 2.18 -10.82 11.66
C SER A 122 1.77 -11.63 12.91
N ALA A 123 0.71 -12.45 12.84
CA ALA A 123 0.33 -13.38 13.91
C ALA A 123 -0.39 -14.59 13.32
N ASN A 124 0.27 -15.30 12.41
CA ASN A 124 -0.33 -16.46 11.76
C ASN A 124 0.12 -17.77 12.44
N PRO A 125 -0.81 -18.59 13.00
CA PRO A 125 -0.46 -19.87 13.61
C PRO A 125 0.19 -20.86 12.63
N CYS A 126 0.05 -20.63 11.32
CA CYS A 126 0.59 -21.48 10.26
C CYS A 126 2.04 -21.14 9.88
N SER A 127 2.61 -20.02 10.34
CA SER A 127 4.00 -19.64 10.06
C SER A 127 4.84 -19.47 11.32
N ASP A 128 6.13 -19.71 11.18
CA ASP A 128 7.12 -19.33 12.17
C ASP A 128 7.42 -17.81 12.02
N PRO A 129 7.21 -16.99 13.05
CA PRO A 129 7.41 -15.54 12.97
C PRO A 129 8.87 -15.12 12.84
N ALA A 130 9.83 -15.97 13.20
CA ALA A 130 11.25 -15.68 13.09
C ALA A 130 11.79 -16.04 11.69
N THR A 131 11.38 -17.18 11.14
CA THR A 131 11.90 -17.68 9.85
C THR A 131 11.00 -17.35 8.65
N CYS A 132 9.75 -16.96 8.90
CA CYS A 132 8.73 -16.74 7.88
C CYS A 132 8.42 -17.97 7.01
N GLN A 133 8.74 -19.16 7.52
CA GLN A 133 8.43 -20.42 6.87
C GLN A 133 7.12 -21.00 7.41
N ALA A 134 6.45 -21.81 6.58
CA ALA A 134 5.32 -22.59 7.04
C ALA A 134 5.79 -23.55 8.15
N ARG A 135 4.97 -23.70 9.20
CA ARG A 135 5.23 -24.69 10.24
C ARG A 135 5.07 -26.10 9.69
N GLU A 136 5.68 -27.08 10.35
CA GLU A 136 5.53 -28.47 9.98
C GLU A 136 4.04 -28.88 9.95
N GLY A 137 3.60 -29.46 8.84
CA GLY A 137 2.19 -29.85 8.60
C GLY A 137 1.29 -28.76 7.99
N ALA A 138 1.77 -27.52 7.89
CA ALA A 138 1.06 -26.43 7.19
C ALA A 138 1.39 -26.44 5.70
N ASP A 139 0.35 -26.45 4.85
CA ASP A 139 0.50 -26.35 3.40
C ASP A 139 0.57 -24.88 2.95
N CYS A 140 -0.03 -23.99 3.73
CA CYS A 140 0.02 -22.55 3.51
C CYS A 140 0.08 -21.78 4.82
N ALA A 141 0.63 -20.57 4.75
CA ALA A 141 0.56 -19.62 5.84
C ALA A 141 -0.52 -18.57 5.57
N SER A 142 -0.38 -17.77 4.53
CA SER A 142 -1.23 -16.62 4.25
C SER A 142 -1.75 -16.62 2.82
N GLY A 143 -2.81 -15.87 2.56
CA GLY A 143 -3.39 -15.70 1.23
C GLY A 143 -4.89 -16.00 1.21
N PRO A 144 -5.61 -15.50 0.21
CA PRO A 144 -7.06 -15.70 0.07
C PRO A 144 -7.46 -17.16 -0.15
N CYS A 145 -6.55 -18.00 -0.67
CA CYS A 145 -6.75 -19.45 -0.86
C CYS A 145 -6.17 -20.30 0.28
N CYS A 146 -6.00 -19.73 1.48
CA CYS A 146 -5.49 -20.43 2.66
C CYS A 146 -6.50 -20.38 3.81
N ARG A 147 -6.85 -21.54 4.36
CA ARG A 147 -7.72 -21.68 5.55
C ARG A 147 -7.19 -22.79 6.43
N ASP A 148 -7.09 -22.54 7.74
CA ASP A 148 -6.62 -23.54 8.71
C ASP A 148 -5.30 -24.22 8.32
N CYS A 149 -4.37 -23.43 7.77
CA CYS A 149 -3.07 -23.86 7.27
C CYS A 149 -3.10 -24.82 6.07
N LYS A 150 -4.25 -24.94 5.39
CA LYS A 150 -4.49 -25.80 4.22
C LYS A 150 -4.93 -24.99 3.00
N PHE A 151 -4.54 -25.48 1.83
CA PHE A 151 -5.04 -24.92 0.57
C PHE A 151 -6.54 -25.13 0.47
N LEU A 152 -7.27 -24.10 0.04
CA LEU A 152 -8.67 -24.24 -0.34
C LEU A 152 -8.81 -25.08 -1.60
N GLU A 153 -9.90 -25.83 -1.70
CA GLU A 153 -10.19 -26.69 -2.84
C GLU A 153 -10.28 -25.88 -4.16
N GLU A 154 -9.94 -26.54 -5.27
CA GLU A 154 -10.08 -25.98 -6.60
C GLU A 154 -11.52 -25.54 -6.88
N GLY A 155 -11.70 -24.34 -7.44
CA GLY A 155 -13.01 -23.75 -7.69
C GLY A 155 -13.60 -22.96 -6.51
N THR A 156 -12.90 -22.86 -5.39
CA THR A 156 -13.30 -21.94 -4.30
C THR A 156 -13.12 -20.48 -4.73
N ILE A 157 -14.13 -19.64 -4.61
CA ILE A 157 -14.02 -18.20 -4.94
C ILE A 157 -13.07 -17.52 -3.95
N CYS A 158 -12.01 -16.89 -4.49
CA CYS A 158 -11.00 -16.20 -3.69
C CYS A 158 -10.99 -14.69 -3.88
N ASN A 159 -11.55 -14.20 -4.98
CA ASN A 159 -11.78 -12.78 -5.19
C ASN A 159 -13.09 -12.59 -5.96
N MET A 160 -14.07 -11.99 -5.29
CA MET A 160 -15.39 -11.72 -5.88
C MET A 160 -15.29 -10.55 -6.85
N ALA A 161 -15.87 -10.72 -8.03
CA ALA A 161 -15.95 -9.68 -9.04
C ALA A 161 -16.81 -8.51 -8.58
N ARG A 162 -16.66 -7.38 -9.27
CA ARG A 162 -17.58 -6.25 -9.14
C ARG A 162 -18.30 -6.03 -10.47
N GLY A 163 -19.63 -5.91 -10.42
CA GLY A 163 -20.45 -5.75 -11.62
C GLY A 163 -20.54 -7.05 -12.43
N ASP A 164 -20.41 -6.96 -13.74
CA ASP A 164 -20.59 -8.08 -14.69
C ASP A 164 -19.31 -8.89 -14.95
N ASP A 165 -18.22 -8.61 -14.22
CA ASP A 165 -16.98 -9.38 -14.31
C ASP A 165 -17.14 -10.77 -13.67
N MET A 166 -16.27 -11.72 -14.05
CA MET A 166 -16.23 -13.04 -13.42
C MET A 166 -15.47 -13.00 -12.08
N ASP A 167 -15.65 -14.02 -11.24
CA ASP A 167 -14.86 -14.24 -10.03
C ASP A 167 -13.48 -14.84 -10.34
N ASP A 168 -12.53 -14.68 -9.41
CA ASP A 168 -11.29 -15.47 -9.38
C ASP A 168 -11.43 -16.66 -8.43
N TYR A 169 -10.79 -17.78 -8.78
CA TYR A 169 -10.96 -19.07 -8.11
C TYR A 169 -9.63 -19.68 -7.69
N CYS A 170 -9.60 -20.35 -6.54
CA CYS A 170 -8.46 -21.15 -6.08
C CYS A 170 -8.22 -22.34 -7.01
N ASN A 171 -6.95 -22.74 -7.11
CA ASN A 171 -6.51 -23.87 -7.94
C ASN A 171 -6.18 -25.15 -7.13
N GLY A 172 -6.41 -25.14 -5.81
CA GLY A 172 -6.10 -26.26 -4.92
C GLY A 172 -4.60 -26.49 -4.60
N LYS A 173 -3.70 -25.66 -5.14
CA LYS A 173 -2.25 -25.91 -5.11
C LYS A 173 -1.44 -24.77 -4.51
N THR A 174 -1.99 -23.57 -4.50
CA THR A 174 -1.33 -22.35 -4.02
C THR A 174 -2.25 -21.56 -3.10
N CYS A 175 -1.66 -20.77 -2.22
CA CYS A 175 -2.41 -19.85 -1.35
C CYS A 175 -2.76 -18.51 -2.01
N ASP A 176 -2.13 -18.20 -3.14
CA ASP A 176 -2.46 -17.05 -3.98
C ASP A 176 -3.77 -17.30 -4.75
N CYS A 177 -4.51 -16.22 -5.02
CA CYS A 177 -5.71 -16.23 -5.86
C CYS A 177 -5.30 -15.93 -7.32
N PRO A 178 -5.20 -16.93 -8.19
CA PRO A 178 -4.81 -16.69 -9.58
C PRO A 178 -5.92 -15.92 -10.29
N ARG A 179 -5.53 -15.00 -11.18
CA ARG A 179 -6.48 -14.30 -12.05
C ARG A 179 -7.18 -15.33 -12.94
N ASN A 180 -8.51 -15.29 -12.98
CA ASN A 180 -9.30 -16.14 -13.85
C ASN A 180 -8.94 -15.85 -15.32
N PRO A 181 -8.44 -16.84 -16.08
CA PRO A 181 -7.97 -16.66 -17.46
C PRO A 181 -9.10 -16.29 -18.43
N HIS A 182 -10.37 -16.54 -18.06
CA HIS A 182 -11.52 -16.18 -18.85
C HIS A 182 -11.96 -14.72 -18.62
N LYS A 183 -11.48 -14.04 -17.56
CA LYS A 183 -11.75 -12.61 -17.38
C LYS A 183 -11.15 -11.85 -18.55
N TRP A 184 -12.01 -11.22 -19.33
CA TRP A 184 -11.58 -10.35 -20.43
C TRP A 184 -10.62 -9.28 -19.85
N PRO A 185 -9.49 -8.97 -20.50
CA PRO A 185 -8.73 -7.78 -20.12
C PRO A 185 -9.67 -6.60 -20.26
N ALA A 186 -9.91 -5.85 -19.17
CA ALA A 186 -10.67 -4.61 -19.25
C ALA A 186 -10.15 -3.82 -20.46
N PRO A 187 -11.00 -3.42 -21.43
CA PRO A 187 -10.52 -2.68 -22.58
C PRO A 187 -9.74 -1.49 -22.03
N ALA A 188 -8.48 -1.36 -22.42
CA ALA A 188 -7.75 -0.12 -22.24
C ALA A 188 -8.69 0.98 -22.75
N LYS A 189 -9.16 1.86 -21.87
CA LYS A 189 -10.08 2.93 -22.26
C LYS A 189 -9.40 3.66 -23.41
N GLY A 190 -9.90 3.40 -24.62
CA GLY A 190 -9.39 4.00 -25.82
C GLY A 190 -9.44 5.50 -25.65
N SER A 191 -8.35 6.15 -26.01
CA SER A 191 -8.32 7.57 -26.32
C SER A 191 -9.47 7.86 -27.29
N MET A 192 -10.58 8.39 -26.80
CA MET A 192 -11.57 9.01 -27.65
C MET A 192 -11.05 10.40 -27.92
N LEU A 193 -10.26 10.51 -28.99
CA LEU A 193 -10.05 11.78 -29.68
C LEU A 193 -11.43 12.27 -30.11
N MET A 194 -11.90 13.34 -29.48
CA MET A 194 -12.76 14.34 -30.12
C MET A 194 -11.92 15.59 -30.33
#